data_AF-A0A8T7BVV0-F1
#
_entry.id   AF-A0A8T7BVV0-F1
#
_cell.length_a   1.000
_cell.length_b   1.000
_cell.length_c   1.000
_cell.angle_alpha   90.00
_cell.angle_beta   90.00
_cell.angle_gamma   90.00
#
_symmetry.space_group_name_H-M   'P 1'
#
loop_
_entity.id
_entity.type
_entity.pdbx_description
1 polymer ?
#
loop_
_entity_poly.entity_id
_entity_poly.type
_entity_poly.pdbx_seq_one_letter_code
_entity_poly.pdbx_strand_id
1 'polypeptide(L)'
;METTVVEDRSAIDRATFAFVEDLAAALNGREPIDIPSFPNIAMRVKKVLEDQNSSSEKIGRVVGSEPGLASRLLKMANSAALNTSGRQVLDIKTAINRLGHDQIRSSAMSFAMKNLMDSRTVTELKPFLTELWNHSIQVAAIAYALGQRTAGVKPDEAMFVGLVHDIGKLYILTRIESYPDLCSCSDTMDHIMNDWHTSIGKSILENWDFPEHVQHAIEQHEDQNRQIYADPDLTDVIIVANLFANHSDSNNCLLDFASVASCQRMGIDVPEFQEIMVESQKEINELENALRG
;
A
#
# COMPACT_ATOMS: atom_id res chain seq x y z
N MET A 1 3.07 -26.47 -36.33
CA MET A 1 2.29 -25.50 -35.54
C MET A 1 1.83 -26.11 -34.22
N GLU A 2 1.32 -27.34 -34.20
CA GLU A 2 0.83 -27.98 -32.95
C GLU A 2 1.95 -28.33 -31.95
N THR A 3 3.12 -28.73 -32.42
CA THR A 3 4.29 -29.07 -31.58
C THR A 3 4.90 -27.87 -30.84
N THR A 4 4.87 -26.70 -31.47
CA THR A 4 5.48 -25.46 -30.95
C THR A 4 4.65 -24.87 -29.80
N VAL A 5 3.32 -25.01 -29.85
CA VAL A 5 2.39 -24.54 -28.79
C VAL A 5 2.45 -25.44 -27.55
N VAL A 6 2.70 -26.75 -27.73
CA VAL A 6 2.83 -27.70 -26.62
C VAL A 6 4.16 -27.54 -25.88
N GLU A 7 5.25 -27.27 -26.60
CA GLU A 7 6.57 -27.01 -25.99
C GLU A 7 6.58 -25.71 -25.17
N ASP A 8 5.96 -24.64 -25.68
CA ASP A 8 5.82 -23.33 -25.03
C ASP A 8 5.01 -23.43 -23.73
N ARG A 9 3.86 -24.13 -23.76
CA ARG A 9 3.05 -24.38 -22.56
C ARG A 9 3.79 -25.19 -21.50
N SER A 10 4.60 -26.17 -21.91
CA SER A 10 5.40 -26.95 -20.97
C SER A 10 6.50 -26.12 -20.29
N ALA A 11 7.02 -25.09 -20.95
CA ALA A 11 8.03 -24.18 -20.40
C ALA A 11 7.41 -23.24 -19.37
N ILE A 12 6.25 -22.67 -19.69
CA ILE A 12 5.45 -21.86 -18.77
C ILE A 12 5.12 -22.67 -17.51
N ASP A 13 4.60 -23.90 -17.64
CA ASP A 13 4.25 -24.73 -16.48
C ASP A 13 5.45 -25.00 -15.55
N ARG A 14 6.65 -25.25 -16.12
CA ARG A 14 7.88 -25.42 -15.33
C ARG A 14 8.33 -24.13 -14.64
N ALA A 15 8.25 -23.00 -15.35
CA ALA A 15 8.59 -21.69 -14.80
C ALA A 15 7.63 -21.32 -13.66
N THR A 16 6.32 -21.56 -13.83
CA THR A 16 5.28 -21.35 -12.82
C THR A 16 5.57 -22.17 -11.58
N PHE A 17 5.85 -23.47 -11.74
CA PHE A 17 6.15 -24.34 -10.61
C PHE A 17 7.37 -23.87 -9.83
N ALA A 18 8.48 -23.58 -10.53
CA ALA A 18 9.71 -23.09 -9.91
C ALA A 18 9.52 -21.71 -9.22
N PHE A 19 8.66 -20.85 -9.77
CA PHE A 19 8.34 -19.56 -9.16
C PHE A 19 7.50 -19.72 -7.90
N VAL A 20 6.47 -20.55 -7.93
CA VAL A 20 5.64 -20.86 -6.76
C VAL A 20 6.47 -21.53 -5.66
N GLU A 21 7.41 -22.41 -6.02
CA GLU A 21 8.36 -22.98 -5.04
C GLU A 21 9.25 -21.92 -4.38
N ASP A 22 9.72 -20.91 -5.15
CA ASP A 22 10.49 -19.78 -4.60
C ASP A 22 9.64 -18.93 -3.63
N LEU A 23 8.40 -18.60 -4.02
CA LEU A 23 7.47 -17.87 -3.16
C LEU A 23 7.16 -18.65 -1.86
N ALA A 24 6.91 -19.96 -1.98
CA ALA A 24 6.66 -20.82 -0.83
C ALA A 24 7.90 -20.95 0.07
N ALA A 25 9.10 -21.02 -0.50
CA ALA A 25 10.35 -21.05 0.27
C ALA A 25 10.56 -19.75 1.05
N ALA A 26 10.23 -18.62 0.44
CA ALA A 26 10.28 -17.31 1.08
C ALA A 26 9.31 -17.23 2.27
N LEU A 27 8.06 -17.71 2.11
CA LEU A 27 7.06 -17.73 3.18
C LEU A 27 7.40 -18.66 4.35
N ASN A 28 8.09 -19.77 4.10
CA ASN A 28 8.44 -20.74 5.15
C ASN A 28 9.67 -20.34 5.99
N GLY A 29 10.15 -19.10 5.87
CA GLY A 29 11.24 -18.56 6.69
C GLY A 29 12.62 -19.18 6.41
N ARG A 30 12.79 -19.85 5.26
CA ARG A 30 14.12 -20.32 4.82
C ARG A 30 15.02 -19.15 4.41
N GLU A 31 14.41 -18.07 3.96
CA GLU A 31 15.02 -16.76 3.74
C GLU A 31 14.08 -15.68 4.28
N PRO A 32 14.58 -14.57 4.85
CA PRO A 32 13.73 -13.43 5.19
C PRO A 32 13.04 -12.93 3.91
N ILE A 33 11.71 -12.82 3.94
CA ILE A 33 10.99 -12.10 2.88
C ILE A 33 11.30 -10.63 3.07
N ASP A 34 12.33 -10.18 2.36
CA ASP A 34 12.67 -8.78 2.26
C ASP A 34 12.64 -8.39 0.79
N ILE A 35 12.19 -7.17 0.51
CA ILE A 35 12.17 -6.70 -0.87
C ILE A 35 13.60 -6.24 -1.20
N PRO A 36 14.27 -6.85 -2.19
CA PRO A 36 15.65 -6.49 -2.50
C PRO A 36 15.77 -4.99 -2.79
N SER A 37 16.72 -4.33 -2.12
CA SER A 37 16.94 -2.89 -2.20
C SER A 37 15.85 -2.02 -1.55
N PHE A 38 15.04 -2.54 -0.62
CA PHE A 38 14.14 -1.69 0.16
C PHE A 38 14.94 -0.54 0.80
N PRO A 39 14.56 0.73 0.52
CA PRO A 39 15.44 1.85 0.85
C PRO A 39 15.80 1.91 2.34
N ASN A 40 17.11 1.86 2.60
CA ASN A 40 17.74 1.96 3.92
C ASN A 40 17.19 3.16 4.73
N ILE A 41 16.69 4.20 4.06
CA ILE A 41 16.03 5.33 4.72
C ILE A 41 14.79 4.94 5.54
N ALA A 42 13.91 4.07 5.05
CA ALA A 42 12.69 3.70 5.78
C ALA A 42 13.04 2.96 7.08
N MET A 43 13.98 2.02 7.02
CA MET A 43 14.47 1.31 8.21
C MET A 43 15.22 2.22 9.18
N ARG A 44 16.03 3.16 8.67
CA ARG A 44 16.68 4.19 9.50
C ARG A 44 15.66 5.09 10.19
N VAL A 45 14.59 5.48 9.48
CA VAL A 45 13.49 6.27 10.04
C VAL A 45 12.72 5.47 11.10
N LYS A 46 12.32 4.22 10.82
CA LYS A 46 11.67 3.36 11.82
C LYS A 46 12.52 3.26 13.09
N LYS A 47 13.80 2.91 12.95
CA LYS A 47 14.73 2.75 14.07
C LYS A 47 14.90 4.02 14.90
N VAL A 48 14.98 5.20 14.25
CA VAL A 48 15.12 6.48 14.98
C VAL A 48 13.81 6.92 15.63
N LEU A 49 12.65 6.45 15.15
CA LEU A 49 11.35 6.74 15.77
C LEU A 49 11.03 5.80 16.95
N GLU A 50 11.58 4.59 16.95
CA GLU A 50 11.42 3.60 18.03
C GLU A 50 12.37 3.83 19.22
N ASP A 51 13.47 4.56 19.02
CA ASP A 51 14.39 4.94 20.10
C ASP A 51 13.72 5.96 21.04
N GLN A 52 13.42 5.54 22.27
CA GLN A 52 12.83 6.38 23.33
C GLN A 52 13.72 7.58 23.69
N ASN A 53 15.02 7.56 23.36
CA ASN A 53 15.96 8.66 23.55
C ASN A 53 16.17 9.49 22.26
N SER A 54 15.30 9.32 21.28
CA SER A 54 15.36 10.06 20.03
C SER A 54 14.81 11.47 20.20
N SER A 55 15.54 12.45 19.68
CA SER A 55 15.07 13.84 19.62
C SER A 55 14.54 14.17 18.23
N SER A 56 13.63 15.13 18.12
CA SER A 56 13.15 15.64 16.83
C SER A 56 14.29 16.10 15.91
N GLU A 57 15.44 16.48 16.47
CA GLU A 57 16.64 16.81 15.71
C GLU A 57 17.30 15.59 15.07
N LYS A 58 17.39 14.45 15.78
CA LYS A 58 17.89 13.18 15.20
C LYS A 58 16.98 12.72 14.07
N ILE A 59 15.66 12.75 14.29
CA ILE A 59 14.66 12.41 13.28
C ILE A 59 14.81 13.32 12.05
N GLY A 60 14.92 14.64 12.28
CA GLY A 60 15.13 15.63 11.24
C GLY A 60 16.42 15.42 10.43
N ARG A 61 17.51 14.97 11.06
CA ARG A 61 18.76 14.62 10.35
C ARG A 61 18.62 13.38 9.48
N VAL A 62 17.93 12.34 9.96
CA VAL A 62 17.71 11.12 9.17
C VAL A 62 16.82 11.45 7.97
N VAL A 63 15.68 12.08 8.20
CA VAL A 63 14.75 12.51 7.15
C VAL A 63 15.41 13.47 6.17
N GLY A 64 16.11 14.48 6.69
CA GLY A 64 16.79 15.50 5.88
C GLY A 64 17.98 14.97 5.08
N SER A 65 18.46 13.75 5.35
CA SER A 65 19.47 13.11 4.51
C SER A 65 18.93 12.67 3.14
N GLU A 66 17.61 12.59 2.97
CA GLU A 66 16.94 12.24 1.72
C GLU A 66 16.05 13.41 1.25
N PRO A 67 16.51 14.25 0.30
CA PRO A 67 15.77 15.43 -0.15
C PRO A 67 14.36 15.12 -0.67
N GLY A 68 14.16 13.97 -1.32
CA GLY A 68 12.84 13.54 -1.80
C GLY A 68 11.86 13.26 -0.66
N LEU A 69 12.32 12.58 0.40
CA LEU A 69 11.50 12.32 1.59
C LEU A 69 11.19 13.63 2.33
N ALA A 70 12.20 14.49 2.50
CA ALA A 70 12.03 15.80 3.12
C ALA A 70 10.99 16.67 2.38
N SER A 71 11.08 16.72 1.05
CA SER A 71 10.12 17.43 0.19
C SER A 71 8.70 16.87 0.34
N ARG A 72 8.55 15.53 0.31
CA ARG A 72 7.27 14.85 0.48
C ARG A 72 6.62 15.17 1.83
N LEU A 73 7.39 15.11 2.93
CA LEU A 73 6.88 15.47 4.25
C LEU A 73 6.44 16.93 4.34
N LEU A 74 7.17 17.86 3.71
CA LEU A 74 6.75 19.26 3.64
C LEU A 74 5.47 19.44 2.83
N LYS A 75 5.33 18.75 1.70
CA LYS A 75 4.09 18.75 0.90
C LYS A 75 2.91 18.22 1.72
N MET A 76 3.08 17.09 2.38
CA MET A 76 2.06 16.49 3.26
C MET A 76 1.69 17.43 4.42
N ALA A 77 2.67 18.00 5.13
CA ALA A 77 2.43 18.92 6.24
C ALA A 77 1.71 20.22 5.84
N ASN A 78 1.62 20.50 4.54
CA ASN A 78 0.94 21.65 3.95
C ASN A 78 -0.35 21.30 3.21
N SER A 79 -0.73 20.02 3.06
CA SER A 79 -1.99 19.65 2.41
C SER A 79 -3.19 20.15 3.22
N ALA A 80 -4.32 20.46 2.58
CA ALA A 80 -5.52 20.92 3.28
C ALA A 80 -6.03 19.87 4.27
N ALA A 81 -5.84 18.59 3.95
CA ALA A 81 -6.18 17.46 4.82
C ALA A 81 -5.41 17.47 6.16
N LEU A 82 -4.17 17.99 6.18
CA LEU A 82 -3.27 17.98 7.35
C LEU A 82 -2.96 19.38 7.91
N ASN A 83 -3.34 20.44 7.20
CA ASN A 83 -3.08 21.84 7.57
C ASN A 83 -4.35 22.69 7.56
N THR A 84 -5.28 22.37 8.45
CA THR A 84 -6.52 23.13 8.66
C THR A 84 -6.28 24.60 9.04
N SER A 85 -5.12 24.91 9.64
CA SER A 85 -4.75 26.28 10.02
C SER A 85 -4.38 27.20 8.84
N GLY A 86 -4.08 26.63 7.66
CA GLY A 86 -3.56 27.36 6.51
C GLY A 86 -2.16 27.96 6.68
N ARG A 87 -1.53 27.83 7.87
CA ARG A 87 -0.19 28.34 8.11
C ARG A 87 0.84 27.45 7.42
N GLN A 88 1.60 28.04 6.51
CA GLN A 88 2.62 27.34 5.74
C GLN A 88 3.77 26.82 6.63
N VAL A 89 4.16 25.58 6.38
CA VAL A 89 5.31 24.89 7.01
C VAL A 89 6.45 24.86 6.01
N LEU A 90 7.60 25.44 6.39
CA LEU A 90 8.75 25.62 5.51
C LEU A 90 9.99 24.83 5.96
N ASP A 91 9.96 24.25 7.15
CA ASP A 91 11.08 23.52 7.73
C ASP A 91 10.68 22.14 8.24
N ILE A 92 11.64 21.21 8.19
CA ILE A 92 11.43 19.80 8.53
C ILE A 92 11.09 19.59 9.99
N LYS A 93 11.61 20.43 10.90
CA LYS A 93 11.31 20.29 12.33
C LYS A 93 9.85 20.62 12.61
N THR A 94 9.33 21.69 12.00
CA THR A 94 7.91 22.04 12.09
C THR A 94 7.02 21.00 11.41
N ALA A 95 7.45 20.45 10.26
CA ALA A 95 6.73 19.35 9.62
C ALA A 95 6.66 18.11 10.52
N ILE A 96 7.78 17.72 11.14
CA ILE A 96 7.86 16.58 12.08
C ILE A 96 6.91 16.78 13.26
N ASN A 97 6.91 17.98 13.86
CA ASN A 97 6.06 18.28 15.00
C ASN A 97 4.57 18.28 14.65
N ARG A 98 4.21 18.65 13.41
CA ARG A 98 2.83 18.65 12.94
C ARG A 98 2.35 17.24 12.58
N LEU A 99 3.14 16.51 11.82
CA LEU A 99 2.80 15.18 11.31
C LEU A 99 2.85 14.13 12.43
N GLY A 100 3.76 14.29 13.39
CA GLY A 100 3.99 13.28 14.42
C GLY A 100 4.76 12.06 13.91
N HIS A 101 5.14 11.18 14.82
CA HIS A 101 6.04 10.06 14.53
C HIS A 101 5.41 9.01 13.62
N ASP A 102 4.13 8.68 13.83
CA ASP A 102 3.45 7.66 13.03
C ASP A 102 3.40 8.07 11.56
N GLN A 103 3.03 9.32 11.28
CA GLN A 103 2.97 9.82 9.92
C GLN A 103 4.36 9.88 9.25
N ILE A 104 5.41 10.23 9.98
CA ILE A 104 6.79 10.22 9.44
C ILE A 104 7.22 8.79 9.09
N ARG A 105 6.90 7.81 9.94
CA ARG A 105 7.18 6.39 9.69
C ARG A 105 6.51 5.95 8.39
N SER A 106 5.21 6.20 8.29
CA SER A 106 4.39 5.88 7.11
C SER A 106 4.90 6.56 5.84
N SER A 107 5.25 7.84 5.93
CA SER A 107 5.78 8.60 4.80
C SER A 107 7.17 8.11 4.36
N ALA A 108 8.05 7.75 5.30
CA ALA A 108 9.34 7.17 4.94
C ALA A 108 9.20 5.82 4.24
N MET A 109 8.27 4.98 4.71
CA MET A 109 7.95 3.69 4.11
C MET A 109 7.40 3.86 2.69
N SER A 110 6.42 4.75 2.54
CA SER A 110 5.81 5.08 1.25
C SER A 110 6.80 5.56 0.20
N PHE A 111 7.73 6.42 0.63
CA PHE A 111 8.76 6.98 -0.21
C PHE A 111 9.77 5.90 -0.62
N ALA A 112 10.10 5.00 0.31
CA ALA A 112 10.97 3.87 0.05
C ALA A 112 10.38 2.91 -0.99
N MET A 113 9.09 2.59 -0.88
CA MET A 113 8.37 1.78 -1.87
C MET A 113 8.35 2.45 -3.25
N LYS A 114 8.05 3.74 -3.32
CA LYS A 114 8.05 4.48 -4.59
C LYS A 114 9.40 4.43 -5.28
N ASN A 115 10.48 4.74 -4.55
CA ASN A 115 11.83 4.69 -5.10
C ASN A 115 12.18 3.29 -5.62
N LEU A 116 11.78 2.25 -4.90
CA LEU A 116 11.97 0.88 -5.34
C LEU A 116 11.26 0.64 -6.68
N MET A 117 10.00 1.03 -6.82
CA MET A 117 9.23 0.90 -8.06
C MET A 117 9.87 1.67 -9.23
N ASP A 118 10.39 2.88 -8.96
CA ASP A 118 11.01 3.73 -9.98
C ASP A 118 12.42 3.25 -10.38
N SER A 119 13.13 2.55 -9.49
CA SER A 119 14.50 2.08 -9.72
C SER A 119 14.60 0.88 -10.66
N ARG A 120 13.48 0.21 -10.95
CA ARG A 120 13.47 -1.03 -11.72
C ARG A 120 13.55 -0.76 -13.22
N THR A 121 14.38 -1.55 -13.89
CA THR A 121 14.80 -1.35 -15.28
C THR A 121 14.07 -2.22 -16.29
N VAL A 122 13.31 -3.23 -15.86
CA VAL A 122 12.55 -4.09 -16.77
C VAL A 122 11.40 -3.28 -17.37
N THR A 123 11.47 -3.03 -18.67
CA THR A 123 10.60 -2.06 -19.35
C THR A 123 9.17 -2.58 -19.44
N GLU A 124 9.02 -3.90 -19.52
CA GLU A 124 7.77 -4.64 -19.60
C GLU A 124 6.95 -4.55 -18.31
N LEU A 125 7.60 -4.39 -17.15
CA LEU A 125 6.93 -4.30 -15.84
C LEU A 125 6.53 -2.87 -15.47
N LYS A 126 7.06 -1.85 -16.15
CA LYS A 126 6.77 -0.44 -15.84
C LYS A 126 5.29 -0.08 -15.86
N PRO A 127 4.47 -0.56 -16.82
CA PRO A 127 3.03 -0.30 -16.80
C PRO A 127 2.37 -0.86 -15.53
N PHE A 128 2.63 -2.12 -15.19
CA PHE A 128 2.10 -2.79 -14.00
C PHE A 128 2.52 -2.08 -12.70
N LEU A 129 3.79 -1.68 -12.58
CA LEU A 129 4.27 -0.90 -11.44
C LEU A 129 3.60 0.47 -11.37
N THR A 130 3.39 1.13 -12.50
CA THR A 130 2.72 2.44 -12.54
C THR A 130 1.26 2.33 -12.10
N GLU A 131 0.55 1.32 -12.60
CA GLU A 131 -0.83 1.02 -12.23
C GLU A 131 -0.94 0.67 -10.74
N LEU A 132 -0.11 -0.25 -10.26
CA LEU A 132 -0.04 -0.62 -8.84
C LEU A 132 0.22 0.59 -7.93
N TRP A 133 1.12 1.49 -8.34
CA TRP A 133 1.41 2.71 -7.58
C TRP A 133 0.22 3.68 -7.55
N ASN A 134 -0.45 3.87 -8.68
CA ASN A 134 -1.62 4.73 -8.78
C ASN A 134 -2.77 4.20 -7.93
N HIS A 135 -3.04 2.90 -8.03
CA HIS A 135 -4.04 2.21 -7.20
C HIS A 135 -3.74 2.38 -5.72
N SER A 136 -2.51 2.11 -5.29
CA SER A 136 -2.09 2.26 -3.89
C SER A 136 -2.28 3.69 -3.38
N ILE A 137 -1.97 4.71 -4.18
CA ILE A 137 -2.20 6.12 -3.81
C ILE A 137 -3.69 6.39 -3.61
N GLN A 138 -4.53 5.91 -4.51
CA GLN A 138 -5.97 6.11 -4.46
C GLN A 138 -6.58 5.43 -3.22
N VAL A 139 -6.23 4.16 -2.98
CA VAL A 139 -6.64 3.42 -1.78
C VAL A 139 -6.17 4.14 -0.51
N ALA A 140 -4.93 4.62 -0.46
CA ALA A 140 -4.41 5.39 0.67
C ALA A 140 -5.22 6.66 0.96
N ALA A 141 -5.55 7.43 -0.09
CA ALA A 141 -6.30 8.66 0.06
C ALA A 141 -7.75 8.41 0.51
N ILE A 142 -8.41 7.39 -0.03
CA ILE A 142 -9.75 6.98 0.39
C ILE A 142 -9.72 6.43 1.82
N ALA A 143 -8.75 5.59 2.16
CA ALA A 143 -8.59 5.03 3.50
C ALA A 143 -8.36 6.12 4.56
N TYR A 144 -7.62 7.18 4.23
CA TYR A 144 -7.48 8.36 5.10
C TYR A 144 -8.84 9.02 5.37
N ALA A 145 -9.62 9.30 4.32
CA ALA A 145 -10.93 9.94 4.43
C ALA A 145 -11.92 9.07 5.23
N LEU A 146 -11.94 7.76 4.99
CA LEU A 146 -12.76 6.81 5.73
C LEU A 146 -12.32 6.68 7.19
N GLY A 147 -11.00 6.65 7.44
CA GLY A 147 -10.44 6.61 8.78
C GLY A 147 -10.83 7.82 9.63
N GLN A 148 -10.97 9.01 9.04
CA GLN A 148 -11.47 10.20 9.76
C GLN A 148 -12.90 10.05 10.28
N ARG A 149 -13.69 9.18 9.65
CA ARG A 149 -15.11 8.95 9.97
C ARG A 149 -15.34 7.67 10.78
N THR A 150 -14.29 6.87 10.96
CA THR A 150 -14.39 5.56 11.61
C THR A 150 -13.82 5.63 13.02
N ALA A 151 -14.70 5.52 14.02
CA ALA A 151 -14.29 5.56 15.41
C ALA A 151 -13.28 4.44 15.73
N GLY A 152 -12.18 4.78 16.41
CA GLY A 152 -11.15 3.81 16.80
C GLY A 152 -10.07 3.54 15.73
N VAL A 153 -10.27 4.00 14.48
CA VAL A 153 -9.25 3.92 13.43
C VAL A 153 -8.47 5.24 13.36
N LYS A 154 -7.13 5.15 13.28
CA LYS A 154 -6.29 6.33 13.06
C LYS A 154 -6.19 6.62 11.55
N PRO A 155 -6.57 7.82 11.07
CA PRO A 155 -6.51 8.16 9.64
C PRO A 155 -5.13 7.96 9.01
N ASP A 156 -4.06 8.37 9.70
CA ASP A 156 -2.69 8.24 9.22
C ASP A 156 -2.25 6.78 9.06
N GLU A 157 -2.75 5.90 9.94
CA GLU A 157 -2.51 4.45 9.88
C GLU A 157 -3.31 3.82 8.74
N ALA A 158 -4.57 4.22 8.56
CA ALA A 158 -5.38 3.80 7.42
C ALA A 158 -4.76 4.21 6.08
N MET A 159 -4.28 5.45 5.96
CA MET A 159 -3.55 5.92 4.78
C MET A 159 -2.29 5.09 4.52
N PHE A 160 -1.54 4.78 5.57
CA PHE A 160 -0.35 3.95 5.46
C PHE A 160 -0.69 2.56 4.93
N VAL A 161 -1.63 1.86 5.56
CA VAL A 161 -2.03 0.51 5.14
C VAL A 161 -2.61 0.54 3.74
N GLY A 162 -3.41 1.54 3.39
CA GLY A 162 -3.93 1.70 2.03
C GLY A 162 -2.83 1.87 0.99
N LEU A 163 -1.68 2.46 1.35
CA LEU A 163 -0.56 2.58 0.43
C LEU A 163 0.26 1.29 0.31
N VAL A 164 0.28 0.48 1.35
CA VAL A 164 1.12 -0.74 1.39
C VAL A 164 0.32 -2.03 1.22
N HIS A 165 -1.01 -1.95 1.04
CA HIS A 165 -1.89 -3.12 1.01
C HIS A 165 -1.47 -4.15 -0.04
N ASP A 166 -1.03 -3.68 -1.21
CA ASP A 166 -0.57 -4.52 -2.31
C ASP A 166 0.96 -4.70 -2.37
N ILE A 167 1.66 -4.53 -1.25
CA ILE A 167 3.12 -4.70 -1.20
C ILE A 167 3.57 -6.11 -1.61
N GLY A 168 2.71 -7.12 -1.42
CA GLY A 168 2.96 -8.47 -1.94
C GLY A 168 2.96 -8.53 -3.48
N LYS A 169 2.10 -7.76 -4.16
CA LYS A 169 2.12 -7.66 -5.64
C LYS A 169 3.44 -7.07 -6.10
N LEU A 170 3.94 -6.04 -5.40
CA LEU A 170 5.26 -5.46 -5.65
C LEU A 170 6.37 -6.51 -5.48
N TYR A 171 6.35 -7.29 -4.41
CA TYR A 171 7.33 -8.36 -4.19
C TYR A 171 7.31 -9.40 -5.32
N ILE A 172 6.14 -9.90 -5.70
CA ILE A 172 5.96 -10.86 -6.80
C ILE A 172 6.53 -10.28 -8.10
N LEU A 173 6.18 -9.04 -8.43
CA LEU A 173 6.71 -8.33 -9.60
C LEU A 173 8.24 -8.17 -9.58
N THR A 174 8.87 -8.01 -8.41
CA THR A 174 10.34 -7.96 -8.35
C THR A 174 11.00 -9.32 -8.56
N ARG A 175 10.33 -10.41 -8.20
CA ARG A 175 10.87 -11.77 -8.34
C ARG A 175 10.66 -12.32 -9.75
N ILE A 176 9.54 -11.97 -10.39
CA ILE A 176 9.22 -12.44 -11.73
C ILE A 176 10.20 -11.95 -12.80
N GLU A 177 10.97 -10.89 -12.53
CA GLU A 177 12.10 -10.47 -13.37
C GLU A 177 13.10 -11.62 -13.65
N SER A 178 13.18 -12.59 -12.74
CA SER A 178 14.04 -13.78 -12.89
C SER A 178 13.39 -14.91 -13.72
N TYR A 179 12.13 -14.76 -14.11
CA TYR A 179 11.29 -15.76 -14.80
C TYR A 179 10.63 -15.14 -16.06
N PRO A 180 11.40 -14.84 -17.12
CA PRO A 180 10.91 -14.12 -18.29
C PRO A 180 9.76 -14.83 -19.02
N ASP A 181 9.70 -16.17 -18.96
CA ASP A 181 8.61 -16.97 -19.54
C ASP A 181 7.26 -16.73 -18.87
N LEU A 182 7.23 -16.22 -17.63
CA LEU A 182 5.99 -15.86 -16.94
C LEU A 182 5.53 -14.45 -17.28
N CYS A 183 6.46 -13.54 -17.59
CA CYS A 183 6.12 -12.17 -17.99
C CYS A 183 5.30 -12.10 -19.29
N SER A 184 5.33 -13.14 -20.12
CA SER A 184 4.57 -13.23 -21.36
C SER A 184 3.16 -13.83 -21.21
N CYS A 185 2.82 -14.35 -20.02
CA CYS A 185 1.54 -15.03 -19.76
C CYS A 185 0.73 -14.33 -18.67
N SER A 186 -0.12 -13.36 -19.08
CA SER A 186 -0.94 -12.55 -18.16
C SER A 186 -1.82 -13.39 -17.24
N ASP A 187 -2.55 -14.38 -17.78
CA ASP A 187 -3.46 -15.19 -16.97
C ASP A 187 -2.75 -15.93 -15.83
N THR A 188 -1.54 -16.44 -16.08
CA THR A 188 -0.76 -17.16 -15.07
C THR A 188 -0.23 -16.21 -14.01
N MET A 189 0.25 -15.04 -14.44
CA MET A 189 0.67 -13.97 -13.54
C MET A 189 -0.47 -13.54 -12.61
N ASP A 190 -1.67 -13.31 -13.16
CA ASP A 190 -2.82 -12.86 -12.40
C ASP A 190 -3.25 -13.90 -11.35
N HIS A 191 -3.25 -15.19 -11.69
CA HIS A 191 -3.52 -16.25 -10.71
C HIS A 191 -2.49 -16.26 -9.58
N ILE A 192 -1.20 -16.18 -9.89
CA ILE A 192 -0.16 -16.16 -8.85
C ILE A 192 -0.27 -14.91 -7.98
N MET A 193 -0.54 -13.75 -8.58
CA MET A 193 -0.79 -12.53 -7.81
C MET A 193 -1.95 -12.72 -6.85
N ASN A 194 -3.13 -13.10 -7.36
CA ASN A 194 -4.35 -13.24 -6.56
C ASN A 194 -4.18 -14.25 -5.41
N ASP A 195 -3.51 -15.37 -5.65
CA ASP A 195 -3.37 -16.43 -4.64
C ASP A 195 -2.33 -16.09 -3.55
N TRP A 196 -1.29 -15.30 -3.85
CA TRP A 196 -0.12 -15.18 -2.96
C TRP A 196 0.13 -13.78 -2.40
N HIS A 197 -0.36 -12.71 -3.05
CA HIS A 197 0.07 -11.35 -2.68
C HIS A 197 -0.32 -10.94 -1.26
N THR A 198 -1.50 -11.33 -0.77
CA THR A 198 -1.96 -10.99 0.60
C THR A 198 -1.08 -11.65 1.66
N SER A 199 -0.80 -12.95 1.51
CA SER A 199 0.02 -13.74 2.44
C SER A 199 1.48 -13.29 2.44
N ILE A 200 2.03 -12.97 1.26
CA ILE A 200 3.36 -12.39 1.12
C ILE A 200 3.41 -11.00 1.78
N GLY A 201 2.40 -10.16 1.54
CA GLY A 201 2.32 -8.81 2.10
C GLY A 201 2.30 -8.82 3.63
N LYS A 202 1.52 -9.72 4.24
CA LYS A 202 1.55 -9.95 5.68
C LYS A 202 2.93 -10.36 6.18
N SER A 203 3.55 -11.35 5.53
CA SER A 203 4.86 -11.86 5.94
C SER A 203 5.97 -10.80 5.85
N ILE A 204 5.88 -9.89 4.87
CA ILE A 204 6.78 -8.73 4.77
C ILE A 204 6.59 -7.80 5.98
N LEU A 205 5.35 -7.48 6.35
CA LEU A 205 5.07 -6.63 7.50
C LEU A 205 5.44 -7.29 8.84
N GLU A 206 5.27 -8.61 8.96
CA GLU A 206 5.76 -9.40 10.09
C GLU A 206 7.27 -9.28 10.23
N ASN A 207 8.03 -9.47 9.14
CA ASN A 207 9.48 -9.33 9.13
C ASN A 207 9.95 -7.90 9.46
N TRP A 208 9.10 -6.91 9.21
CA TRP A 208 9.37 -5.51 9.55
C TRP A 208 8.87 -5.11 10.94
N ASP A 209 8.38 -6.06 11.74
CA ASP A 209 7.84 -5.85 13.09
C ASP A 209 6.67 -4.82 13.14
N PHE A 210 5.81 -4.79 12.12
CA PHE A 210 4.57 -4.00 12.20
C PHE A 210 3.57 -4.67 13.14
N PRO A 211 2.65 -3.92 13.77
CA PRO A 211 1.63 -4.51 14.66
C PRO A 211 0.71 -5.52 13.96
N GLU A 212 0.22 -6.52 14.69
CA GLU A 212 -0.66 -7.57 14.16
C GLU A 212 -1.92 -7.03 13.48
N HIS A 213 -2.52 -5.95 13.98
CA HIS A 213 -3.72 -5.38 13.34
C HIS A 213 -3.43 -4.79 11.95
N VAL A 214 -2.21 -4.29 11.71
CA VAL A 214 -1.75 -3.83 10.40
C VAL A 214 -1.50 -5.02 9.48
N GLN A 215 -0.86 -6.07 10.00
CA GLN A 215 -0.61 -7.31 9.26
C GLN A 215 -1.92 -7.97 8.80
N HIS A 216 -2.90 -8.09 9.70
CA HIS A 216 -4.23 -8.63 9.39
C HIS A 216 -4.99 -7.77 8.37
N ALA A 217 -4.87 -6.45 8.45
CA ALA A 217 -5.48 -5.56 7.46
C ALA A 217 -4.93 -5.81 6.06
N ILE A 218 -3.63 -6.08 5.90
CA ILE A 218 -3.05 -6.47 4.61
C ILE A 218 -3.45 -7.89 4.20
N GLU A 219 -3.49 -8.85 5.11
CA GLU A 219 -3.86 -10.22 4.74
C GLU A 219 -5.31 -10.34 4.25
N GLN A 220 -6.21 -9.53 4.81
CA GLN A 220 -7.66 -9.68 4.66
C GLN A 220 -8.31 -8.59 3.79
N HIS A 221 -7.53 -7.69 3.18
CA HIS A 221 -8.09 -6.53 2.47
C HIS A 221 -8.96 -6.86 1.24
N GLU A 222 -8.91 -8.09 0.74
CA GLU A 222 -9.79 -8.58 -0.34
C GLU A 222 -10.92 -9.50 0.17
N ASP A 223 -10.97 -9.82 1.48
CA ASP A 223 -12.01 -10.67 2.05
C ASP A 223 -13.32 -9.90 2.29
N GLN A 224 -14.12 -9.79 1.23
CA GLN A 224 -15.45 -9.15 1.28
C GLN A 224 -16.46 -9.87 2.18
N ASN A 225 -16.18 -11.14 2.51
CA ASN A 225 -17.01 -11.99 3.36
C ASN A 225 -16.54 -12.02 4.81
N ARG A 226 -15.56 -11.18 5.18
CA ARG A 226 -15.03 -11.09 6.54
C ARG A 226 -16.16 -10.80 7.53
N GLN A 227 -16.51 -11.80 8.34
CA GLN A 227 -17.52 -11.68 9.39
C GLN A 227 -16.86 -11.58 10.76
N ILE A 228 -16.89 -10.38 11.32
CA ILE A 228 -16.52 -10.11 12.71
C ILE A 228 -17.74 -9.56 13.46
N TYR A 229 -17.82 -9.87 14.75
CA TYR A 229 -18.84 -9.34 15.67
C TYR A 229 -18.22 -8.26 16.57
N ALA A 230 -17.75 -7.18 15.94
CA ALA A 230 -17.13 -6.05 16.63
C ALA A 230 -17.42 -4.74 15.86
N ASP A 231 -17.06 -3.61 16.48
CA ASP A 231 -17.06 -2.31 15.82
C ASP A 231 -16.11 -2.31 14.59
N PRO A 232 -16.34 -1.44 13.60
CA PRO A 232 -15.49 -1.35 12.43
C PRO A 232 -14.02 -1.10 12.79
N ASP A 233 -13.11 -1.82 12.11
CA ASP A 233 -11.68 -1.73 12.35
C ASP A 233 -10.89 -1.25 11.13
N LEU A 234 -9.55 -1.23 11.27
CA LEU A 234 -8.64 -0.85 10.20
C LEU A 234 -8.85 -1.74 8.96
N THR A 235 -9.07 -3.04 9.14
CA THR A 235 -9.29 -3.96 8.02
C THR A 235 -10.56 -3.60 7.25
N ASP A 236 -11.64 -3.23 7.94
CA ASP A 236 -12.87 -2.78 7.29
C ASP A 236 -12.64 -1.53 6.42
N VAL A 237 -11.90 -0.54 6.96
CA VAL A 237 -11.53 0.67 6.22
C VAL A 237 -10.76 0.34 4.95
N ILE A 238 -9.80 -0.59 5.02
CA ILE A 238 -8.97 -0.95 3.85
C ILE A 238 -9.76 -1.76 2.82
N ILE A 239 -10.62 -2.69 3.25
CA ILE A 239 -11.52 -3.42 2.34
C ILE A 239 -12.38 -2.42 1.56
N VAL A 240 -13.03 -1.50 2.27
CA VAL A 240 -13.92 -0.51 1.66
C VAL A 240 -13.14 0.44 0.76
N ALA A 241 -11.97 0.92 1.18
CA ALA A 241 -11.12 1.77 0.35
C ALA A 241 -10.64 1.08 -0.93
N ASN A 242 -10.21 -0.18 -0.85
CA ASN A 242 -9.77 -0.98 -2.00
C ASN A 242 -10.93 -1.22 -2.98
N LEU A 243 -12.10 -1.60 -2.46
CA LEU A 243 -13.31 -1.75 -3.25
C LEU A 243 -13.66 -0.45 -3.99
N PHE A 244 -13.55 0.70 -3.33
CA PHE A 244 -13.84 1.99 -3.96
C PHE A 244 -12.82 2.40 -5.01
N ALA A 245 -11.53 2.21 -4.76
CA ALA A 245 -10.48 2.49 -5.75
C ALA A 245 -10.68 1.66 -7.03
N ASN A 246 -11.04 0.38 -6.89
CA ASN A 246 -11.31 -0.50 -8.03
C ASN A 246 -12.54 -0.10 -8.87
N HIS A 247 -13.42 0.76 -8.35
CA HIS A 247 -14.70 1.11 -9.00
C HIS A 247 -14.88 2.60 -9.28
N SER A 248 -13.89 3.45 -9.01
CA SER A 248 -13.99 4.91 -9.16
C SER A 248 -14.34 5.37 -10.57
N ASP A 249 -13.94 4.61 -11.59
CA ASP A 249 -14.15 4.96 -13.00
C ASP A 249 -15.43 4.38 -13.60
N SER A 250 -16.10 3.48 -12.86
CA SER A 250 -17.31 2.81 -13.33
C SER A 250 -18.55 3.58 -12.89
N ASN A 251 -19.07 4.44 -13.79
CA ASN A 251 -20.41 5.07 -13.70
C ASN A 251 -21.58 4.06 -13.55
N ASN A 252 -21.29 2.76 -13.52
CA ASN A 252 -22.24 1.67 -13.48
C ASN A 252 -21.75 0.65 -12.45
N CYS A 253 -21.58 1.08 -11.19
CA CYS A 253 -21.21 0.17 -10.12
C CYS A 253 -22.40 -0.76 -9.82
N LEU A 254 -22.42 -1.91 -10.51
CA LEU A 254 -23.33 -3.02 -10.29
C LEU A 254 -23.00 -3.80 -9.01
N LEU A 255 -21.97 -3.40 -8.28
CA LEU A 255 -21.67 -3.96 -6.96
C LEU A 255 -22.71 -3.48 -5.97
N ASP A 256 -23.39 -4.46 -5.39
CA ASP A 256 -24.15 -4.25 -4.18
C ASP A 256 -23.17 -4.05 -3.02
N PHE A 257 -22.63 -2.83 -2.86
CA PHE A 257 -21.80 -2.49 -1.70
C PHE A 257 -22.52 -2.81 -0.40
N ALA A 258 -23.86 -2.75 -0.39
CA ALA A 258 -24.64 -3.16 0.77
C ALA A 258 -24.58 -4.67 1.06
N SER A 259 -24.07 -5.51 0.15
CA SER A 259 -23.80 -6.93 0.38
C SER A 259 -22.43 -7.21 1.03
N VAL A 260 -21.51 -6.24 1.00
CA VAL A 260 -20.17 -6.37 1.59
C VAL A 260 -20.25 -6.17 3.11
N ALA A 261 -19.75 -7.14 3.87
CA ALA A 261 -19.85 -7.12 5.33
C ALA A 261 -19.17 -5.88 5.97
N SER A 262 -18.03 -5.45 5.41
CA SER A 262 -17.31 -4.26 5.88
C SER A 262 -18.08 -2.97 5.61
N CYS A 263 -18.71 -2.83 4.44
CA CYS A 263 -19.59 -1.69 4.12
C CYS A 263 -20.77 -1.61 5.09
N GLN A 264 -21.42 -2.76 5.38
CA GLN A 264 -22.52 -2.83 6.35
C GLN A 264 -22.08 -2.42 7.76
N ARG A 265 -20.92 -2.92 8.25
CA ARG A 265 -20.38 -2.54 9.57
C ARG A 265 -20.08 -1.06 9.66
N MET A 266 -19.47 -0.49 8.63
CA MET A 266 -19.16 0.93 8.56
C MET A 266 -20.39 1.82 8.31
N GLY A 267 -21.54 1.23 8.00
CA GLY A 267 -22.75 1.98 7.66
C GLY A 267 -22.64 2.72 6.33
N ILE A 268 -21.81 2.26 5.41
CA ILE A 268 -21.57 2.91 4.12
C ILE A 268 -22.35 2.18 3.03
N ASP A 269 -23.33 2.86 2.45
CA ASP A 269 -24.00 2.44 1.22
C ASP A 269 -23.54 3.29 0.02
N VAL A 270 -24.12 3.06 -1.17
CA VAL A 270 -23.72 3.79 -2.39
C VAL A 270 -23.96 5.30 -2.30
N PRO A 271 -25.12 5.79 -1.84
CA PRO A 271 -25.33 7.22 -1.58
C PRO A 271 -24.34 7.83 -0.59
N GLU A 272 -24.15 7.21 0.58
CA GLU A 272 -23.22 7.69 1.61
C GLU A 272 -21.80 7.72 1.05
N PHE A 273 -21.42 6.72 0.26
CA PHE A 273 -20.15 6.71 -0.46
C PHE A 273 -20.00 7.91 -1.40
N GLN A 274 -21.00 8.17 -2.26
CA GLN A 274 -20.93 9.29 -3.20
C GLN A 274 -20.80 10.63 -2.46
N GLU A 275 -21.50 10.77 -1.33
CA GLU A 275 -21.39 11.93 -0.47
C GLU A 275 -19.99 12.06 0.14
N ILE A 276 -19.46 11.00 0.76
CA ILE A 276 -18.10 10.97 1.33
C ILE A 276 -17.06 11.34 0.26
N MET A 277 -17.20 10.80 -0.95
CA MET A 277 -16.26 11.08 -2.04
C MET A 277 -16.36 12.53 -2.51
N VAL A 278 -17.56 13.08 -2.67
CA VAL A 278 -17.74 14.49 -3.05
C VAL A 278 -17.20 15.42 -1.97
N GLU A 279 -17.49 15.15 -0.70
CA GLU A 279 -17.00 15.92 0.44
C GLU A 279 -15.48 15.85 0.56
N SER A 280 -14.91 14.67 0.36
CA SER A 280 -13.48 14.40 0.54
C SER A 280 -12.68 14.58 -0.75
N GLN A 281 -13.31 14.88 -1.89
CA GLN A 281 -12.65 14.88 -3.21
C GLN A 281 -11.44 15.80 -3.24
N LYS A 282 -11.57 16.98 -2.64
CA LYS A 282 -10.49 17.95 -2.58
C LYS A 282 -9.33 17.42 -1.73
N GLU A 283 -9.63 16.85 -0.57
CA GLU A 283 -8.63 16.28 0.34
C GLU A 283 -7.91 15.09 -0.29
N ILE A 284 -8.68 14.18 -0.91
CA ILE A 284 -8.18 13.03 -1.67
C ILE A 284 -7.22 13.52 -2.76
N ASN A 285 -7.66 14.43 -3.63
CA ASN A 285 -6.82 14.95 -4.72
C ASN A 285 -5.53 15.60 -4.20
N GLU A 286 -5.59 16.33 -3.09
CA GLU A 286 -4.40 16.96 -2.51
C GLU A 286 -3.44 15.94 -1.88
N LEU A 287 -3.96 14.92 -1.19
CA LEU A 287 -3.17 13.83 -0.66
C LEU A 287 -2.52 13.01 -1.78
N GLU A 288 -3.27 12.67 -2.83
CA GLU A 288 -2.72 11.98 -3.99
C GLU A 288 -1.56 12.77 -4.61
N ASN A 289 -1.74 14.09 -4.80
CA ASN A 289 -0.67 14.97 -5.30
C ASN A 289 0.54 15.01 -4.36
N ALA A 290 0.33 15.01 -3.05
CA ALA A 290 1.42 14.97 -2.07
C ALA A 290 2.15 13.62 -2.06
N LEU A 291 1.44 12.52 -2.27
CA LEU A 291 1.99 11.16 -2.30
C LEU A 291 2.73 10.86 -3.62
N ARG A 292 2.29 11.45 -4.75
CA ARG A 292 2.92 11.29 -6.07
C ARG A 292 4.32 11.90 -6.17
N GLY A 293 4.62 12.92 -5.38
CA GLY A 293 5.94 13.53 -5.30
C GLY A 293 6.05 14.92 -5.89
#